data_AF-A0AAE9YRR0-F1
#
_entry.id   AF-A0AAE9YRR0-F1
#
_cell.length_a   1.000
_cell.length_b   1.000
_cell.length_c   1.000
_cell.angle_alpha   90.00
_cell.angle_beta   90.00
_cell.angle_gamma   90.00
#
_symmetry.space_group_name_H-M   'P 1'
#
loop_
_entity.id
_entity.type
_entity.pdbx_description
1 polymer ?
#
loop_
_entity_poly.entity_id
_entity_poly.type
_entity_poly.pdbx_seq_one_letter_code
_entity_poly.pdbx_strand_id
1 'polypeptide(L)'
;MKNNFLFKLLFILALPVLFTAPASAEYRCMSAGPMPAQVPVEQKSLTQAVAADPIYIGGTLYRFSKENFTPVYEYVEYQTPCELIRIRKLVAYTATIPVYGDNGQQLIFDINGRSDGKVMTLTASCGSFSATDSGDKYVMFKQMATNQSCTAMELTFAASGAEAQMIELTVLIAEAF
;
A
#
# COMPACT_ATOMS: atom_id res chain seq x y z
N MET A 1 -60.28 36.28 3.60
CA MET A 1 -59.66 37.61 3.87
C MET A 1 -58.45 37.75 2.95
N LYS A 2 -58.60 38.57 1.89
CA LYS A 2 -57.85 39.83 1.62
C LYS A 2 -56.38 39.57 1.24
N ASN A 3 -56.08 39.46 -0.06
CA ASN A 3 -55.81 40.52 -1.06
C ASN A 3 -54.50 41.29 -0.84
N ASN A 4 -53.60 41.09 -1.82
CA ASN A 4 -52.84 42.08 -2.60
C ASN A 4 -52.07 43.17 -1.87
N PHE A 5 -50.76 43.30 -2.15
CA PHE A 5 -50.30 44.48 -2.89
C PHE A 5 -48.93 44.29 -3.54
N LEU A 6 -48.88 44.61 -4.83
CA LEU A 6 -47.69 44.84 -5.65
C LEU A 6 -46.81 45.94 -5.04
N PHE A 7 -45.49 45.83 -5.20
CA PHE A 7 -44.71 46.99 -5.65
C PHE A 7 -43.47 46.57 -6.44
N LYS A 8 -43.43 47.04 -7.69
CA LYS A 8 -42.27 47.01 -8.59
C LYS A 8 -41.19 47.95 -8.05
N LEU A 9 -39.92 47.55 -8.11
CA LEU A 9 -38.85 48.52 -8.34
C LEU A 9 -37.72 47.85 -9.14
N LEU A 10 -37.60 48.28 -10.40
CA LEU A 10 -36.40 48.10 -11.22
C LEU A 10 -35.24 48.84 -10.54
N PHE A 11 -34.12 48.14 -10.33
CA PHE A 11 -32.82 48.79 -10.21
C PHE A 11 -31.86 48.10 -11.17
N ILE A 12 -31.56 48.82 -12.26
CA ILE A 12 -30.49 48.50 -13.19
C ILE A 12 -29.20 48.96 -12.51
N LEU A 13 -28.41 48.01 -12.01
CA LEU A 13 -27.05 48.27 -11.54
C LEU A 13 -26.08 47.66 -12.56
N ALA A 14 -25.41 48.54 -13.29
CA ALA A 14 -24.35 48.22 -14.22
C ALA A 14 -23.19 47.55 -13.45
N LEU A 15 -22.90 46.29 -13.80
CA LEU A 15 -21.70 45.58 -13.38
C LEU A 15 -20.49 46.14 -14.18
N PRO A 16 -19.44 46.67 -13.54
CA PRO A 16 -18.16 46.78 -14.20
C PRO A 16 -17.54 45.37 -14.27
N VAL A 17 -17.44 44.83 -15.48
CA VAL A 17 -16.64 43.64 -15.77
C VAL A 17 -15.17 44.03 -15.60
N LEU A 18 -14.62 43.80 -14.41
CA LEU A 18 -13.19 43.81 -14.18
C LEU A 18 -12.60 42.56 -14.81
N PHE A 19 -12.07 42.70 -16.02
CA PHE A 19 -11.13 41.74 -16.60
C PHE A 19 -9.85 41.76 -15.75
N THR A 20 -9.77 40.85 -14.79
CA THR A 20 -8.47 40.49 -14.19
C THR A 20 -7.76 39.58 -15.18
N ALA A 21 -6.72 40.14 -15.83
CA ALA A 21 -5.79 39.33 -16.61
C ALA A 21 -5.17 38.26 -15.69
N PRO A 22 -5.06 36.99 -16.13
CA PRO A 22 -4.27 36.02 -15.41
C PRO A 22 -2.81 36.49 -15.44
N ALA A 23 -2.24 36.73 -14.26
CA ALA A 23 -0.81 36.92 -14.13
C ALA A 23 -0.11 35.62 -14.56
N SER A 24 0.36 35.58 -15.81
CA SER A 24 1.25 34.54 -16.29
C SER A 24 2.59 34.73 -15.58
N ALA A 25 2.82 33.99 -14.50
CA ALA A 25 4.15 33.85 -13.93
C ALA A 25 5.03 33.15 -14.98
N GLU A 26 5.89 33.92 -15.65
CA GLU A 26 6.90 33.40 -16.56
C GLU A 26 7.94 32.62 -15.74
N TYR A 27 7.78 31.30 -15.63
CA TYR A 27 8.80 30.44 -15.05
C TYR A 27 9.98 30.36 -16.04
N ARG A 28 11.03 31.17 -15.80
CA ARG A 28 12.32 31.05 -16.49
C ARG A 28 13.15 29.93 -15.86
N CYS A 29 13.13 28.77 -16.50
CA CYS A 29 13.98 27.64 -16.12
C CYS A 29 15.41 27.89 -16.58
N MET A 30 16.35 28.00 -15.65
CA MET A 30 17.77 28.03 -16.00
C MET A 30 18.18 26.64 -16.47
N SER A 31 18.56 26.53 -17.74
CA SER A 31 18.95 25.29 -18.40
C SER A 31 20.11 24.60 -17.66
N ALA A 32 19.82 23.48 -17.00
CA ALA A 32 20.82 22.47 -16.70
C ALA A 32 20.95 21.55 -17.94
N GLY A 33 22.19 21.28 -18.35
CA GLY A 33 22.50 20.48 -19.54
C GLY A 33 21.96 19.03 -19.48
N PRO A 34 22.02 18.29 -20.60
CA PRO A 34 21.39 16.98 -20.70
C PRO A 34 22.05 15.96 -19.76
N MET A 35 21.30 15.47 -18.78
CA MET A 35 21.69 14.32 -17.98
C MET A 35 21.43 13.02 -18.76
N PRO A 36 22.36 12.05 -18.73
CA PRO A 36 22.14 10.74 -19.35
C PRO A 36 21.02 9.98 -18.65
N ALA A 37 20.18 9.31 -19.44
CA ALA A 37 19.09 8.47 -18.95
C ALA A 37 19.64 7.29 -18.13
N GLN A 38 19.46 7.33 -16.81
CA GLN A 38 19.79 6.22 -15.92
C GLN A 38 18.62 5.23 -15.89
N VAL A 39 18.90 4.00 -16.29
CA VAL A 39 18.02 2.82 -16.18
C VAL A 39 17.52 2.69 -14.73
N PRO A 40 16.23 2.42 -14.46
CA PRO A 40 15.73 2.22 -13.11
C PRO A 40 16.41 0.98 -12.51
N VAL A 41 17.35 1.20 -11.60
CA VAL A 41 17.83 0.14 -10.71
C VAL A 41 16.86 0.08 -9.54
N GLU A 42 16.19 -1.06 -9.39
CA GLU A 42 15.37 -1.38 -8.23
C GLU A 42 16.25 -1.32 -6.97
N GLN A 43 16.22 -0.19 -6.28
CA GLN A 43 17.09 0.06 -5.14
C GLN A 43 16.42 -0.47 -3.87
N LYS A 44 16.69 -1.75 -3.59
CA LYS A 44 16.34 -2.43 -2.35
C LYS A 44 16.78 -1.57 -1.16
N SER A 45 15.84 -1.17 -0.32
CA SER A 45 16.09 -0.29 0.83
C SER A 45 17.17 -0.89 1.75
N LEU A 46 18.09 -0.06 2.25
CA LEU A 46 19.15 -0.47 3.19
C LEU A 46 18.63 -0.78 4.61
N THR A 47 17.34 -0.58 4.87
CA THR A 47 16.68 -1.05 6.09
C THR A 47 16.40 -2.54 5.96
N GLN A 48 17.37 -3.35 6.38
CA GLN A 48 17.25 -4.79 6.36
C GLN A 48 16.22 -5.24 7.39
N ALA A 49 15.19 -5.95 6.94
CA ALA A 49 14.19 -6.52 7.83
C ALA A 49 14.85 -7.47 8.84
N VAL A 50 14.32 -7.50 10.07
CA VAL A 50 14.69 -8.48 11.08
C VAL A 50 14.22 -9.84 10.58
N ALA A 51 15.16 -10.78 10.48
CA ALA A 51 14.86 -12.14 10.04
C ALA A 51 13.77 -12.75 10.93
N ALA A 52 12.72 -13.25 10.29
CA ALA A 52 11.65 -13.98 10.95
C ALA A 52 12.06 -15.44 11.19
N ASP A 53 11.65 -16.00 12.32
CA ASP A 53 11.78 -17.43 12.57
C ASP A 53 10.92 -18.24 11.58
N PRO A 54 11.37 -19.42 11.15
CA PRO A 54 10.56 -20.30 10.30
C PRO A 54 9.24 -20.70 10.94
N ILE A 55 8.23 -20.89 10.09
CA ILE A 55 6.93 -21.44 10.48
C ILE A 55 7.00 -22.96 10.42
N TYR A 56 6.68 -23.62 11.52
CA TYR A 56 6.52 -25.06 11.59
C TYR A 56 5.02 -25.38 11.64
N ILE A 57 4.55 -26.19 10.70
CA ILE A 57 3.17 -26.68 10.70
C ILE A 57 2.97 -27.55 11.94
N GLY A 58 1.95 -27.21 12.73
CA GLY A 58 1.69 -27.87 14.02
C GLY A 58 0.85 -27.05 15.00
N GLY A 59 0.20 -25.97 14.54
CA GLY A 59 -0.70 -25.17 15.38
C GLY A 59 0.00 -24.14 16.27
N THR A 60 1.29 -23.87 16.05
CA THR A 60 1.97 -22.75 16.70
C THR A 60 1.54 -21.42 16.07
N LEU A 61 1.27 -20.43 16.92
CA LEU A 61 0.94 -19.07 16.50
C LEU A 61 2.21 -18.23 16.37
N TYR A 62 2.56 -17.83 15.16
CA TYR A 62 3.70 -16.97 14.85
C TYR A 62 3.28 -15.51 14.83
N ARG A 63 4.12 -14.62 15.36
CA ARG A 63 3.86 -13.17 15.41
C ARG A 63 4.92 -12.43 14.63
N PHE A 64 4.49 -11.51 13.77
CA PHE A 64 5.35 -10.64 12.98
C PHE A 64 4.98 -9.19 13.24
N SER A 65 5.99 -8.34 13.36
CA SER A 65 5.86 -6.89 13.47
C SER A 65 6.37 -6.20 12.20
N LYS A 66 6.16 -4.89 12.07
CA LYS A 66 6.69 -4.07 10.95
C LYS A 66 8.17 -4.35 10.64
N GLU A 67 8.97 -4.60 11.67
CA GLU A 67 10.41 -4.84 11.54
C GLU A 67 10.75 -6.12 10.77
N ASN A 68 9.84 -7.08 10.71
CA ASN A 68 10.01 -8.31 9.93
C ASN A 68 9.75 -8.11 8.42
N PHE A 69 9.29 -6.93 7.99
CA PHE A 69 8.96 -6.65 6.60
C PHE A 69 9.97 -5.69 5.97
N THR A 70 10.32 -5.98 4.71
CA THR A 70 11.15 -5.09 3.89
C THR A 70 10.25 -4.10 3.16
N PRO A 71 10.45 -2.79 3.30
CA PRO A 71 9.71 -1.80 2.51
C PRO A 71 10.17 -1.80 1.05
N VAL A 72 9.21 -1.85 0.14
CA VAL A 72 9.39 -1.79 -1.31
C VAL A 72 9.00 -0.41 -1.82
N TYR A 73 9.87 0.19 -2.62
CA TYR A 73 9.65 1.52 -3.17
C TYR A 73 9.85 1.51 -4.68
N GLU A 74 9.05 2.31 -5.37
CA GLU A 74 9.17 2.59 -6.80
C GLU A 74 9.59 4.04 -7.03
N TYR A 75 10.25 4.31 -8.16
CA TYR A 75 10.52 5.67 -8.60
C TYR A 75 9.40 6.16 -9.51
N VAL A 76 8.83 7.31 -9.15
CA VAL A 76 7.86 8.01 -9.99
C VAL A 76 8.51 9.29 -10.50
N GLU A 77 8.45 9.48 -11.82
CA GLU A 77 8.95 10.69 -12.47
C GLU A 77 7.85 11.75 -12.51
N TYR A 78 8.16 12.96 -12.08
CA TYR A 78 7.26 14.11 -12.16
C TYR A 78 7.89 15.16 -13.08
N GLN A 79 7.17 15.51 -14.14
CA GLN A 79 7.57 16.60 -15.00
C GLN A 79 7.22 17.93 -14.33
N THR A 80 8.24 18.71 -13.97
CA THR A 80 8.07 20.11 -13.60
C THR A 80 8.32 20.98 -14.83
N PRO A 81 7.97 22.28 -14.82
CA PRO A 81 8.29 23.19 -15.93
C PRO A 81 9.78 23.24 -16.27
N CYS A 82 10.67 22.92 -15.32
CA CYS A 82 12.11 23.12 -15.45
C CYS A 82 12.94 21.84 -15.52
N GLU A 83 12.43 20.73 -15.01
CA GLU A 83 13.17 19.47 -14.94
C GLU A 83 12.25 18.27 -14.67
N LEU A 84 12.76 17.08 -14.93
CA LEU A 84 12.14 15.83 -14.54
C LEU A 84 12.70 15.42 -13.17
N ILE A 85 11.84 15.42 -12.14
CA ILE A 85 12.24 14.98 -10.79
C ILE A 85 11.85 13.53 -10.56
N ARG A 86 12.72 12.75 -9.91
CA ARG A 86 12.46 11.35 -9.53
C ARG A 86 12.19 11.27 -8.03
N ILE A 87 11.00 10.83 -7.66
CA ILE A 87 10.60 10.68 -6.25
C ILE A 87 10.43 9.20 -5.93
N ARG A 88 10.98 8.77 -4.79
CA ARG A 88 10.80 7.43 -4.25
C ARG A 88 9.46 7.33 -3.53
N LYS A 89 8.59 6.42 -3.99
CA LYS A 89 7.24 6.19 -3.45
C LYS A 89 7.17 4.81 -2.82
N LEU A 90 6.75 4.70 -1.56
CA LEU A 90 6.48 3.41 -0.94
C LEU A 90 5.28 2.76 -1.62
N VAL A 91 5.43 1.50 -2.02
CA VAL A 91 4.39 0.72 -2.69
C VAL A 91 4.02 -0.58 -1.96
N ALA A 92 4.91 -1.14 -1.14
CA ALA A 92 4.58 -2.32 -0.35
C ALA A 92 5.49 -2.53 0.86
N TYR A 93 5.08 -3.44 1.75
CA TYR A 93 5.93 -4.13 2.72
C TYR A 93 5.88 -5.63 2.43
N THR A 94 7.03 -6.28 2.28
CA THR A 94 7.10 -7.70 1.91
C THR A 94 7.92 -8.51 2.91
N ALA A 95 7.47 -9.73 3.20
CA ALA A 95 8.23 -10.74 3.95
C ALA A 95 8.09 -12.12 3.30
N THR A 96 9.16 -12.90 3.37
CA THR A 96 9.19 -14.30 2.93
C THR A 96 9.72 -15.13 4.09
N ILE A 97 8.86 -16.00 4.65
CA ILE A 97 9.19 -16.81 5.83
C ILE A 97 9.22 -18.29 5.41
N PRO A 98 10.30 -19.04 5.68
CA PRO A 98 10.34 -20.47 5.41
C PRO A 98 9.24 -21.23 6.16
N VAL A 99 8.64 -22.23 5.51
CA VAL A 99 7.61 -23.10 6.08
C VAL A 99 8.10 -24.55 6.03
N TYR A 100 7.96 -25.26 7.15
CA TYR A 100 8.33 -26.66 7.29
C TYR A 100 7.15 -27.50 7.79
N GLY A 101 7.03 -28.73 7.28
CA GLY A 101 6.02 -29.70 7.71
C GLY A 101 4.81 -29.86 6.78
N ASP A 102 4.84 -29.31 5.56
CA ASP A 102 3.82 -29.61 4.54
C ASP A 102 4.12 -30.99 3.91
N ASN A 103 3.39 -32.00 4.37
CA ASN A 103 3.42 -33.37 3.88
C ASN A 103 2.25 -33.67 2.92
N GLY A 104 1.52 -32.64 2.46
CA GLY A 104 0.34 -32.80 1.61
C GLY A 104 -0.96 -33.08 2.38
N GLN A 105 -0.93 -32.95 3.70
CA GLN A 105 -2.10 -33.03 4.56
C GLN A 105 -3.03 -31.82 4.35
N GLN A 106 -4.27 -31.94 4.84
CA GLN A 106 -5.19 -30.82 4.88
C GLN A 106 -4.72 -29.82 5.95
N LEU A 107 -4.56 -28.55 5.57
CA LEU A 107 -4.07 -27.50 6.44
C LEU A 107 -5.15 -26.46 6.72
N ILE A 108 -5.10 -25.86 7.90
CA ILE A 108 -5.85 -24.69 8.33
C ILE A 108 -4.89 -23.50 8.35
N PHE A 109 -5.18 -22.50 7.53
CA PHE A 109 -4.51 -21.20 7.51
C PHE A 109 -5.39 -20.21 8.25
N ASP A 110 -4.87 -19.63 9.33
CA ASP A 110 -5.53 -18.57 10.10
C ASP A 110 -4.55 -17.40 10.25
N ILE A 111 -4.87 -16.31 9.57
CA ILE A 111 -4.01 -15.12 9.47
C ILE A 111 -4.81 -13.91 9.92
N ASN A 112 -4.32 -13.25 10.97
CA ASN A 112 -4.97 -12.08 11.56
C ASN A 112 -3.96 -10.95 11.74
N GLY A 113 -4.37 -9.70 11.59
CA GLY A 113 -3.45 -8.59 11.81
C GLY A 113 -4.09 -7.23 11.82
N ARG A 114 -3.24 -6.21 11.95
CA ARG A 114 -3.62 -4.80 11.92
C ARG A 114 -2.45 -3.89 11.52
N SER A 115 -2.78 -2.70 11.06
CA SER A 115 -1.84 -1.64 10.67
C SER A 115 -2.17 -0.27 11.29
N ASP A 116 -3.05 -0.28 12.29
CA ASP A 116 -3.42 0.84 13.15
C ASP A 116 -3.72 2.14 12.39
N GLY A 117 -4.83 2.15 11.64
CA GLY A 117 -5.33 3.30 10.89
C GLY A 117 -4.74 3.47 9.48
N LYS A 118 -3.71 2.70 9.10
CA LYS A 118 -3.18 2.70 7.74
C LYS A 118 -3.90 1.66 6.87
N VAL A 119 -4.82 2.10 6.02
CA VAL A 119 -5.47 1.20 5.05
C VAL A 119 -4.47 0.68 4.03
N MET A 120 -4.35 -0.65 3.95
CA MET A 120 -3.49 -1.40 3.03
C MET A 120 -4.22 -2.66 2.55
N THR A 121 -3.67 -3.32 1.53
CA THR A 121 -4.13 -4.66 1.10
C THR A 121 -3.10 -5.69 1.50
N LEU A 122 -3.47 -6.64 2.35
CA LEU A 122 -2.65 -7.79 2.72
C LEU A 122 -2.93 -8.95 1.77
N THR A 123 -1.90 -9.44 1.08
CA THR A 123 -1.92 -10.71 0.36
C THR A 123 -0.99 -11.69 1.07
N ALA A 124 -1.50 -12.87 1.37
CA ALA A 124 -0.72 -13.99 1.90
C ALA A 124 -0.74 -15.14 0.89
N SER A 125 0.40 -15.77 0.65
CA SER A 125 0.49 -16.96 -0.22
C SER A 125 1.53 -17.95 0.27
N CYS A 126 1.29 -19.24 0.02
CA CYS A 126 2.20 -20.33 0.32
C CYS A 126 1.90 -21.53 -0.57
N GLY A 127 2.75 -21.79 -1.57
CA GLY A 127 2.45 -22.81 -2.57
C GLY A 127 1.12 -22.53 -3.28
N SER A 128 0.18 -23.49 -3.23
CA SER A 128 -1.17 -23.31 -3.80
C SER A 128 -2.13 -22.50 -2.91
N PHE A 129 -1.78 -22.20 -1.66
CA PHE A 129 -2.58 -21.31 -0.82
C PHE A 129 -2.37 -19.85 -1.23
N SER A 130 -3.48 -19.11 -1.34
CA SER A 130 -3.48 -17.65 -1.45
C SER A 130 -4.77 -17.09 -0.85
N ALA A 131 -4.64 -15.96 -0.16
CA ALA A 131 -5.74 -15.17 0.40
C ALA A 131 -5.38 -13.67 0.33
N THR A 132 -6.39 -12.81 0.28
CA THR A 132 -6.20 -11.36 0.29
C THR A 132 -7.32 -10.69 1.08
N ASP A 133 -6.96 -9.67 1.85
CA ASP A 133 -7.88 -8.82 2.61
C ASP A 133 -7.41 -7.35 2.56
N SER A 134 -8.33 -6.41 2.77
CA SER A 134 -8.04 -4.98 2.67
C SER A 134 -8.68 -4.19 3.80
N GLY A 135 -7.96 -3.19 4.31
CA GLY A 135 -8.38 -2.42 5.47
C GLY A 135 -7.19 -2.06 6.35
N ASP A 136 -7.46 -1.77 7.61
CA ASP A 136 -6.47 -1.60 8.68
C ASP A 136 -6.49 -2.74 9.71
N LYS A 137 -7.39 -3.71 9.51
CA LYS A 137 -7.53 -4.98 10.23
C LYS A 137 -7.68 -6.07 9.18
N TYR A 138 -7.04 -7.21 9.41
CA TYR A 138 -7.00 -8.31 8.46
C TYR A 138 -7.45 -9.59 9.15
N VAL A 139 -8.33 -10.34 8.50
CA VAL A 139 -8.80 -11.65 8.95
C VAL A 139 -8.96 -12.56 7.74
N MET A 140 -8.08 -13.55 7.62
CA MET A 140 -8.11 -14.53 6.54
C MET A 140 -8.10 -15.93 7.13
N PHE A 141 -9.10 -16.72 6.76
CA PHE A 141 -9.21 -18.12 7.15
C PHE A 141 -9.44 -18.99 5.91
N LYS A 142 -8.68 -20.07 5.78
CA LYS A 142 -8.89 -21.06 4.72
C LYS A 142 -8.41 -22.43 5.16
N GLN A 143 -9.19 -23.46 4.84
CA GLN A 143 -8.77 -24.84 5.01
C GLN A 143 -8.58 -25.50 3.64
N MET A 144 -7.37 -26.00 3.36
CA MET A 144 -7.03 -26.65 2.09
C MET A 144 -5.77 -27.50 2.20
N ALA A 145 -5.61 -28.49 1.32
CA ALA A 145 -4.34 -29.16 1.10
C ALA A 145 -3.50 -28.35 0.11
N THR A 146 -2.20 -28.24 0.39
CA THR A 146 -1.23 -27.61 -0.51
C THR A 146 -0.43 -28.61 -1.32
N ASN A 147 -0.64 -29.91 -1.11
CA ASN A 147 0.06 -30.99 -1.82
C ASN A 147 1.59 -30.81 -1.77
N GLN A 148 2.16 -30.51 -0.61
CA GLN A 148 3.61 -30.34 -0.40
C GLN A 148 4.22 -29.10 -1.09
N SER A 149 3.39 -28.16 -1.56
CA SER A 149 3.88 -26.94 -2.22
C SER A 149 4.17 -25.78 -1.27
N CYS A 150 3.71 -25.82 -0.02
CA CYS A 150 3.87 -24.72 0.92
C CYS A 150 5.24 -24.79 1.64
N THR A 151 6.25 -24.22 0.99
CA THR A 151 7.65 -24.19 1.49
C THR A 151 8.10 -22.80 1.95
N ALA A 152 7.40 -21.75 1.53
CA ALA A 152 7.63 -20.38 1.98
C ALA A 152 6.31 -19.61 2.00
N MET A 153 6.06 -18.91 3.11
CA MET A 153 4.95 -17.98 3.28
C MET A 153 5.39 -16.60 2.79
N GLU A 154 4.75 -16.12 1.73
CA GLU A 154 4.94 -14.79 1.18
C GLU A 154 3.82 -13.88 1.65
N LEU A 155 4.20 -12.78 2.30
CA LEU A 155 3.30 -11.79 2.86
C LEU A 155 3.60 -10.44 2.22
N THR A 156 2.57 -9.81 1.65
CA THR A 156 2.68 -8.49 1.02
C THR A 156 1.59 -7.58 1.54
N PHE A 157 1.97 -6.45 2.13
CA PHE A 157 1.08 -5.33 2.37
C PHE A 157 1.26 -4.29 1.26
N ALA A 158 0.36 -4.25 0.29
CA ALA A 158 0.34 -3.18 -0.69
C ALA A 158 -0.05 -1.86 -0.02
N ALA A 159 0.83 -0.87 -0.10
CA ALA A 159 0.75 0.39 0.60
C ALA A 159 0.88 1.57 -0.38
N SER A 160 0.38 2.74 0.00
CA SER A 160 0.64 3.96 -0.78
C SER A 160 0.76 5.18 0.13
N GLY A 161 1.51 6.18 -0.30
CA GLY A 161 1.72 7.41 0.45
C GLY A 161 2.69 7.22 1.62
N ALA A 162 2.38 7.84 2.78
CA ALA A 162 3.24 7.78 3.95
C ALA A 162 3.40 6.35 4.49
N GLU A 163 4.56 6.07 5.10
CA GLU A 163 4.85 4.79 5.73
C GLU A 163 3.84 4.42 6.82
N ALA A 164 3.56 3.12 6.97
CA ALA A 164 2.79 2.62 8.09
C ALA A 164 3.58 2.82 9.39
N GLN A 165 2.94 3.31 10.46
CA GLN A 165 3.60 3.44 11.76
C GLN A 165 3.75 2.09 12.46
N MET A 166 2.82 1.17 12.21
CA MET A 166 2.74 -0.15 12.80
C MET A 166 2.26 -1.18 11.76
N ILE A 167 2.77 -2.40 11.88
CA ILE A 167 2.21 -3.61 11.27
C ILE A 167 2.33 -4.69 12.35
N GLU A 168 1.24 -5.37 12.64
CA GLU A 168 1.20 -6.54 13.52
C GLU A 168 0.42 -7.64 12.81
N LEU A 169 1.00 -8.83 12.71
CA LEU A 169 0.40 -9.98 12.05
C LEU A 169 0.63 -11.23 12.88
N THR A 170 -0.38 -12.07 12.98
CA THR A 170 -0.29 -13.42 13.52
C THR A 170 -0.63 -14.42 12.43
N VAL A 171 0.19 -15.45 12.28
CA VAL A 171 -0.01 -16.54 11.32
C VAL A 171 -0.03 -17.85 12.07
N LEU A 172 -1.07 -18.64 11.85
CA LEU A 172 -1.17 -20.03 12.29
C LEU A 172 -1.37 -20.93 11.07
N ILE A 173 -0.56 -21.99 11.02
CA ILE A 173 -0.73 -23.10 10.07
C ILE A 173 -0.83 -24.38 10.90
N ALA A 174 -1.99 -25.03 10.85
CA ALA A 174 -2.28 -26.25 11.59
C ALA A 174 -2.78 -27.35 10.65
N GLU A 175 -2.69 -28.59 11.12
CA GLU A 175 -3.33 -29.71 10.43
C GLU A 175 -4.83 -29.71 10.74
N ALA A 176 -5.65 -30.05 9.74
CA ALA A 176 -7.06 -30.33 9.97
C ALA A 176 -7.23 -31.73 10.55
N PHE A 177 -8.04 -31.85 11.61
CA PHE A 177 -8.35 -33.11 12.30
C PHE A 177 -9.26 -34.04 11.49
#